data_AF-A0A4R9EVK6-F1
#
_entry.id   AF-A0A4R9EVK6-F1
#
_cell.length_a   1.000
_cell.length_b   1.000
_cell.length_c   1.000
_cell.angle_alpha   90.00
_cell.angle_beta   90.00
_cell.angle_gamma   90.00
#
_symmetry.space_group_name_H-M   'P 1'
#
loop_
_entity.id
_entity.type
_entity.pdbx_description
1 polymer ?
#
loop_
_entity_poly.entity_id
_entity_poly.type
_entity_poly.pdbx_seq_one_letter_code
_entity_poly.pdbx_strand_id
1 'polypeptide(L)'
;MGELNKLLPEYTGLIERARASNRQGLPLGGAYLRYANDKMQKQMLPAAEKLYTAENQRLSADYDAAKPYPWFAIALGVIALGALGWAQRRNYRRTNRVFNHGLVAATAASAVVLLWLVAGHTFARSGLSDSYDHGVKSLNVLNDARIDSLKARGNENLTLVSRGAETVEVGAGDAKEIKDKFDVDYQASMKRLGSADSGLLGKAVAIADDDAGKNPVKDAAKNVGVWKDRHKTARDIDDAGNYKGALDKIVGDKKDEPTGECFDNVDDALEVALAHEQREFKQAAGDGKSAMDGLPQGAAVLAVLAAAGAVLGIGRRLSEYR
;
A
#
# COMPACT_ATOMS: atom_id res chain seq x y z
N MET A 1 -8.40 8.72 -12.96
CA MET A 1 -7.39 9.41 -13.79
C MET A 1 -7.91 10.72 -14.41
N GLY A 2 -8.99 10.72 -15.20
CA GLY A 2 -9.46 11.93 -15.91
C GLY A 2 -9.90 13.11 -15.03
N GLU A 3 -10.45 12.85 -13.84
CA GLU A 3 -10.96 13.90 -12.94
C GLU A 3 -9.83 14.66 -12.23
N LEU A 4 -8.80 13.97 -11.71
CA LEU A 4 -7.64 14.62 -11.07
C LEU A 4 -6.83 15.48 -12.04
N ASN A 5 -6.63 15.01 -13.28
CA ASN A 5 -5.91 15.78 -14.31
C ASN A 5 -6.60 17.10 -14.65
N LYS A 6 -7.92 17.20 -14.42
CA LYS A 6 -8.68 18.44 -14.59
C LYS A 6 -8.62 19.34 -13.35
N LEU A 7 -8.67 18.75 -12.16
CA LEU A 7 -8.74 19.50 -10.89
C LEU A 7 -7.39 20.13 -10.47
N LEU A 8 -6.26 19.50 -10.81
CA LEU A 8 -4.90 19.99 -10.47
C LEU A 8 -4.58 21.38 -11.07
N PRO A 9 -4.80 21.62 -12.38
CA PRO A 9 -4.62 22.94 -12.98
C PRO A 9 -5.59 23.99 -12.40
N GLU A 10 -6.84 23.60 -12.11
CA GLU A 10 -7.83 24.50 -11.51
C GLU A 10 -7.44 24.93 -10.09
N TYR A 11 -7.00 23.98 -9.26
CA TYR A 11 -6.47 24.26 -7.91
C TYR A 11 -5.26 25.19 -7.96
N THR A 12 -4.29 24.87 -8.83
CA THR A 12 -3.08 25.69 -9.03
C THR A 12 -3.44 27.11 -9.47
N GLY A 13 -4.41 27.24 -10.39
CA GLY A 13 -4.91 28.54 -10.83
C GLY A 13 -5.56 29.36 -9.72
N LEU A 14 -6.25 28.73 -8.77
CA LEU A 14 -6.82 29.41 -7.60
C LEU A 14 -5.76 29.89 -6.61
N ILE A 15 -4.73 29.07 -6.36
CA ILE A 15 -3.58 29.45 -5.52
C ILE A 15 -2.82 30.63 -6.13
N GLU A 16 -2.57 30.62 -7.44
CA GLU A 16 -1.88 31.72 -8.11
C GLU A 16 -2.72 33.01 -8.12
N ARG A 17 -4.05 32.93 -8.30
CA ARG A 17 -4.95 34.08 -8.16
C ARG A 17 -4.98 34.62 -6.74
N ALA A 18 -4.97 33.75 -5.73
CA ALA A 18 -4.87 34.15 -4.34
C ALA A 18 -3.56 34.91 -4.08
N ARG A 19 -2.42 34.36 -4.53
CA ARG A 19 -1.09 34.97 -4.38
C ARG A 19 -0.99 36.31 -5.10
N ALA A 20 -1.51 36.41 -6.32
CA ALA A 20 -1.58 37.67 -7.07
C ALA A 20 -2.44 38.73 -6.37
N SER A 21 -3.62 38.34 -5.87
CA SER A 21 -4.51 39.25 -5.14
C SER A 21 -3.90 39.73 -3.83
N ASN A 22 -3.20 38.84 -3.10
CA ASN A 22 -2.52 39.18 -1.85
C ASN A 22 -1.35 40.16 -2.08
N ARG A 23 -0.61 40.00 -3.19
CA ARG A 23 0.44 40.96 -3.62
C ARG A 23 -0.12 42.36 -3.93
N GLN A 24 -1.39 42.44 -4.35
CA GLN A 24 -2.07 43.69 -4.68
C GLN A 24 -2.85 44.28 -3.50
N GLY A 25 -2.84 43.65 -2.32
CA GLY A 25 -3.60 44.09 -1.14
C GLY A 25 -5.11 43.96 -1.28
N LEU A 26 -5.61 43.16 -2.23
CA LEU A 26 -7.04 42.99 -2.46
C LEU A 26 -7.63 41.95 -1.48
N PRO A 27 -8.80 42.22 -0.88
CA PRO A 27 -9.44 41.31 0.09
C PRO A 27 -9.92 39.97 -0.52
N LEU A 28 -9.84 39.82 -1.84
CA LEU A 28 -10.22 38.62 -2.58
C LEU A 28 -9.24 37.44 -2.40
N GLY A 29 -8.01 37.69 -1.94
CA GLY A 29 -6.99 36.64 -1.76
C GLY A 29 -7.45 35.51 -0.84
N GLY A 30 -8.05 35.84 0.30
CA GLY A 30 -8.57 34.86 1.25
C GLY A 30 -9.77 34.05 0.72
N ALA A 31 -10.60 34.65 -0.14
CA ALA A 31 -11.72 33.94 -0.78
C ALA A 31 -11.21 32.88 -1.78
N TYR A 32 -10.17 33.20 -2.57
CA TYR A 32 -9.55 32.22 -3.48
C TYR A 32 -8.88 31.06 -2.73
N LEU A 33 -8.22 31.32 -1.59
CA LEU A 33 -7.63 30.26 -0.76
C LEU A 33 -8.69 29.33 -0.18
N ARG A 34 -9.80 29.88 0.35
CA ARG A 34 -10.92 29.07 0.83
C ARG A 34 -11.53 28.21 -0.27
N TYR A 35 -11.72 28.77 -1.46
CA TYR A 35 -12.26 28.02 -2.60
C TYR A 35 -11.28 26.95 -3.13
N ALA A 36 -9.97 27.23 -3.12
CA ALA A 36 -8.94 26.24 -3.46
C ALA A 36 -8.93 25.07 -2.46
N ASN A 37 -9.01 25.37 -1.17
CA ASN A 37 -9.10 24.35 -0.12
C ASN A 37 -10.40 23.54 -0.22
N ASP A 38 -11.55 24.18 -0.47
CA ASP A 38 -12.82 23.49 -0.67
C ASP A 38 -12.73 22.49 -1.84
N LYS A 39 -12.13 22.91 -2.96
CA LYS A 39 -11.87 22.03 -4.11
C LYS A 39 -10.93 20.88 -3.76
N MET A 40 -9.85 21.15 -3.03
CA MET A 40 -8.92 20.12 -2.58
C MET A 40 -9.64 19.08 -1.71
N GLN A 41 -10.36 19.53 -0.68
CA GLN A 41 -10.98 18.66 0.32
C GLN A 41 -12.21 17.93 -0.19
N LYS A 42 -13.06 18.56 -1.02
CA LYS A 42 -14.33 17.97 -1.48
C LYS A 42 -14.24 17.27 -2.83
N GLN A 43 -13.24 17.58 -3.66
CA GLN A 43 -13.13 17.04 -5.02
C GLN A 43 -11.83 16.26 -5.21
N MET A 44 -10.67 16.87 -4.98
CA MET A 44 -9.38 16.24 -5.31
C MET A 44 -9.05 15.06 -4.40
N LEU A 45 -9.13 15.23 -3.08
CA LEU A 45 -8.83 14.17 -2.13
C LEU A 45 -9.80 12.97 -2.28
N PRO A 46 -11.13 13.16 -2.38
CA PRO A 46 -12.04 12.05 -2.63
C PRO A 46 -11.85 11.39 -4.00
N ALA A 47 -11.50 12.14 -5.05
CA ALA A 47 -11.22 11.56 -6.37
C ALA A 47 -9.93 10.73 -6.35
N ALA A 48 -8.92 11.15 -5.58
CA ALA A 48 -7.68 10.40 -5.39
C ALA A 48 -7.95 9.11 -4.60
N GLU A 49 -8.71 9.21 -3.51
CA GLU A 49 -9.15 8.07 -2.69
C GLU A 49 -9.97 7.06 -3.50
N LYS A 50 -10.91 7.51 -4.34
CA LYS A 50 -11.68 6.64 -5.23
C LYS A 50 -10.82 5.93 -6.26
N LEU A 51 -9.90 6.66 -6.91
CA LEU A 51 -8.99 6.06 -7.89
C LEU A 51 -8.13 4.98 -7.22
N TYR A 52 -7.61 5.30 -6.05
CA TYR A 52 -6.80 4.40 -5.25
C TYR A 52 -7.58 3.17 -4.78
N THR A 53 -8.80 3.35 -4.28
CA THR A 53 -9.69 2.25 -3.87
C THR A 53 -10.06 1.35 -5.04
N ALA A 54 -10.31 1.91 -6.23
CA ALA A 54 -10.64 1.15 -7.42
C ALA A 54 -9.45 0.31 -7.92
N GLU A 55 -8.23 0.88 -7.94
CA GLU A 55 -7.01 0.12 -8.22
C GLU A 55 -6.81 -1.00 -7.20
N ASN A 56 -7.05 -0.71 -5.92
CA ASN A 56 -6.88 -1.71 -4.87
C ASN A 56 -7.92 -2.84 -4.94
N GLN A 57 -9.18 -2.54 -5.31
CA GLN A 57 -10.21 -3.56 -5.55
C GLN A 57 -9.88 -4.44 -6.74
N ARG A 58 -9.35 -3.85 -7.82
CA ARG A 58 -8.89 -4.59 -8.99
C ARG A 58 -7.71 -5.50 -8.64
N LEU A 59 -6.74 -4.96 -7.90
CA LEU A 59 -5.61 -5.73 -7.38
C LEU A 59 -6.07 -6.88 -6.48
N SER A 60 -7.02 -6.64 -5.57
CA SER A 60 -7.60 -7.68 -4.72
C SER A 60 -8.31 -8.79 -5.52
N ALA A 61 -9.06 -8.42 -6.58
CA ALA A 61 -9.72 -9.39 -7.45
C ALA A 61 -8.71 -10.23 -8.26
N ASP A 62 -7.63 -9.60 -8.74
CA ASP A 62 -6.53 -10.30 -9.43
C ASP A 62 -5.81 -11.26 -8.46
N TYR A 63 -5.62 -10.86 -7.19
CA TYR A 63 -5.06 -11.71 -6.13
C TYR A 63 -5.95 -12.92 -5.82
N ASP A 64 -7.27 -12.73 -5.73
CA ASP A 64 -8.22 -13.81 -5.47
C ASP A 64 -8.30 -14.80 -6.65
N ALA A 65 -8.16 -14.31 -7.88
CA ALA A 65 -8.08 -15.13 -9.09
C ALA A 65 -6.74 -15.88 -9.21
N ALA A 66 -5.64 -15.33 -8.69
CA ALA A 66 -4.31 -15.95 -8.71
C ALA A 66 -4.05 -16.90 -7.51
N LYS A 67 -4.83 -16.81 -6.43
CA LYS A 67 -4.73 -17.66 -5.23
C LYS A 67 -5.09 -19.14 -5.38
N PRO A 68 -5.88 -19.64 -6.36
CA PRO A 68 -6.25 -21.05 -6.41
C PRO A 68 -5.00 -21.94 -6.51
N TYR A 69 -4.89 -22.89 -5.58
CA TYR A 69 -3.88 -23.93 -5.66
C TYR A 69 -4.15 -24.79 -6.90
N PRO A 70 -3.14 -25.23 -7.66
CA PRO A 70 -3.33 -25.98 -8.90
C PRO A 70 -3.69 -27.43 -8.59
N TRP A 71 -4.77 -27.65 -7.84
CA TRP A 71 -5.21 -28.96 -7.35
C TRP A 71 -5.39 -29.96 -8.47
N PHE A 72 -5.91 -29.53 -9.62
CA PHE A 72 -6.02 -30.38 -10.81
C PHE A 72 -4.66 -30.83 -11.34
N ALA A 73 -3.68 -29.94 -11.41
CA ALA A 73 -2.32 -30.29 -11.87
C ALA A 73 -1.61 -31.22 -10.87
N ILE A 74 -1.77 -30.96 -9.57
CA ILE A 74 -1.22 -31.82 -8.50
C ILE A 74 -1.86 -33.20 -8.57
N ALA A 75 -3.18 -33.29 -8.65
CA ALA A 75 -3.91 -34.55 -8.76
C ALA A 75 -3.47 -35.34 -10.01
N LEU A 76 -3.35 -34.67 -11.16
CA LEU A 76 -2.86 -35.29 -12.39
C LEU A 76 -1.45 -35.86 -12.22
N GLY A 77 -0.55 -35.11 -11.58
CA GLY A 77 0.82 -35.58 -11.32
C GLY A 77 0.89 -36.75 -10.34
N VAL A 78 0.09 -36.73 -9.27
CA VAL A 78 -0.03 -37.88 -8.35
C VAL A 78 -0.55 -39.11 -9.07
N ILE A 79 -1.56 -38.97 -9.93
CA ILE A 79 -2.07 -40.05 -10.78
C ILE A 79 -0.97 -40.58 -11.71
N ALA A 80 -0.19 -39.70 -12.34
CA ALA A 80 0.91 -40.10 -13.22
C ALA A 80 2.01 -40.89 -12.48
N LEU A 81 2.41 -40.44 -11.28
CA LEU A 81 3.32 -41.19 -10.41
C LEU A 81 2.74 -42.55 -10.01
N GLY A 82 1.45 -42.60 -9.67
CA GLY A 82 0.73 -43.83 -9.37
C GLY A 82 0.73 -44.82 -10.54
N ALA A 83 0.50 -44.34 -11.76
CA ALA A 83 0.53 -45.15 -12.98
C ALA A 83 1.94 -45.70 -13.26
N LEU A 84 2.98 -44.90 -13.09
CA LEU A 84 4.38 -45.34 -13.22
C LEU A 84 4.73 -46.40 -12.16
N GLY A 85 4.36 -46.17 -10.90
CA GLY A 85 4.55 -47.14 -9.81
C GLY A 85 3.80 -48.45 -10.05
N TRP A 86 2.57 -48.39 -10.56
CA TRP A 86 1.81 -49.57 -10.95
C TRP A 86 2.48 -50.34 -12.09
N ALA A 87 2.98 -49.63 -13.12
CA ALA A 87 3.71 -50.24 -14.23
C ALA A 87 5.01 -50.93 -13.76
N GLN A 88 5.75 -50.31 -12.84
CA GLN A 88 6.93 -50.93 -12.21
C GLN A 88 6.54 -52.19 -11.41
N ARG A 89 5.49 -52.11 -10.57
CA ARG A 89 5.02 -53.25 -9.75
C ARG A 89 4.52 -54.41 -10.60
N ARG A 90 3.80 -54.13 -11.70
CA ARG A 90 3.32 -55.14 -12.64
C ARG A 90 4.48 -55.85 -13.34
N ASN A 91 5.49 -55.10 -13.79
CA ASN A 91 6.70 -55.67 -14.37
C ASN A 91 7.46 -56.53 -13.36
N TYR A 92 7.67 -56.04 -12.14
CA TYR A 92 8.34 -56.78 -11.07
C TYR A 92 7.62 -58.10 -10.77
N ARG A 93 6.30 -58.08 -10.57
CA ARG A 93 5.51 -59.28 -10.28
C ARG A 93 5.41 -60.29 -11.43
N ARG A 94 5.47 -59.84 -12.69
CA ARG A 94 5.40 -60.74 -13.85
C ARG A 94 6.77 -61.28 -14.29
N THR A 95 7.86 -60.57 -14.02
CA THR A 95 9.19 -60.93 -14.55
C THR A 95 10.27 -61.16 -13.49
N ASN A 96 9.98 -61.00 -12.18
CA ASN A 96 10.91 -61.21 -11.06
C ASN A 96 12.30 -60.53 -11.21
N ARG A 97 12.39 -59.46 -12.03
CA ARG A 97 13.65 -58.73 -12.29
C ARG A 97 13.61 -57.33 -11.70
N VAL A 98 14.77 -56.94 -11.16
CA VAL A 98 15.06 -55.73 -10.40
C VAL A 98 15.06 -54.51 -11.35
N PHE A 99 14.14 -53.57 -11.10
CA PHE A 99 14.00 -52.20 -11.62
C PHE A 99 14.56 -51.82 -13.02
N ASN A 100 13.66 -51.39 -13.92
CA ASN A 100 14.03 -50.79 -15.21
C ASN A 100 14.51 -49.34 -15.00
N HIS A 101 15.80 -49.07 -15.26
CA HIS A 101 16.42 -47.75 -15.10
C HIS A 101 15.66 -46.61 -15.82
N GLY A 102 15.04 -46.88 -16.98
CA GLY A 102 14.26 -45.86 -17.71
C GLY A 102 12.96 -45.46 -16.99
N LEU A 103 12.30 -46.42 -16.34
CA LEU A 103 11.10 -46.17 -15.54
C LEU A 103 11.45 -45.47 -14.22
N VAL A 104 12.59 -45.77 -13.61
CA VAL A 104 13.08 -45.08 -12.41
C VAL A 104 13.42 -43.63 -12.75
N ALA A 105 14.12 -43.39 -13.87
CA ALA A 105 14.42 -42.04 -14.34
C ALA A 105 13.15 -41.22 -14.62
N ALA A 106 12.13 -41.83 -15.25
CA ALA A 106 10.85 -41.18 -15.49
C ALA A 106 10.10 -40.85 -14.19
N THR A 107 10.09 -41.76 -13.21
CA THR A 107 9.48 -41.50 -11.89
C THR A 107 10.22 -40.39 -11.14
N ALA A 108 11.55 -40.38 -11.17
CA ALA A 108 12.35 -39.33 -10.54
C ALA A 108 12.11 -37.97 -11.20
N ALA A 109 12.10 -37.89 -12.53
CA ALA A 109 11.80 -36.66 -13.26
C ALA A 109 10.39 -36.12 -12.94
N SER A 110 9.36 -36.98 -12.96
CA SER A 110 7.99 -36.60 -12.59
C SER A 110 7.87 -36.14 -11.15
N ALA A 111 8.60 -36.76 -10.21
CA ALA A 111 8.63 -36.34 -8.81
C ALA A 111 9.29 -34.97 -8.64
N VAL A 112 10.39 -34.69 -9.37
CA VAL A 112 11.05 -33.38 -9.37
C VAL A 112 10.11 -32.30 -9.92
N VAL A 113 9.40 -32.55 -11.02
CA VAL A 113 8.41 -31.59 -11.56
C VAL A 113 7.32 -31.29 -10.55
N LEU A 114 6.78 -32.32 -9.88
CA LEU A 114 5.72 -32.14 -8.88
C LEU A 114 6.20 -31.38 -7.66
N LEU A 115 7.41 -31.69 -7.17
CA LEU A 115 8.03 -30.93 -6.09
C LEU A 115 8.26 -29.48 -6.49
N TRP A 116 8.77 -29.23 -7.70
CA TRP A 116 8.96 -27.88 -8.22
C TRP A 116 7.64 -27.12 -8.33
N LEU A 117 6.59 -27.76 -8.83
CA LEU A 117 5.26 -27.16 -8.95
C LEU A 117 4.67 -26.80 -7.58
N VAL A 118 4.75 -27.71 -6.61
CA VAL A 118 4.25 -27.47 -5.25
C VAL A 118 5.07 -26.40 -4.54
N ALA A 119 6.40 -26.47 -4.60
CA ALA A 119 7.29 -25.49 -3.97
C ALA A 119 7.12 -24.10 -4.59
N GLY A 120 7.16 -24.00 -5.92
CA GLY A 120 6.97 -22.75 -6.65
C GLY A 120 5.64 -22.09 -6.32
N HIS A 121 4.54 -22.86 -6.33
CA HIS A 121 3.20 -22.31 -6.02
C HIS A 121 3.07 -21.90 -4.55
N THR A 122 3.78 -22.59 -3.64
CA THR A 122 3.85 -22.21 -2.22
C THR A 122 4.59 -20.88 -2.04
N PHE A 123 5.76 -20.71 -2.67
CA PHE A 123 6.54 -19.46 -2.62
C PHE A 123 5.80 -18.28 -3.28
N ALA A 124 5.16 -18.51 -4.44
CA ALA A 124 4.36 -17.50 -5.10
C ALA A 124 3.17 -17.07 -4.22
N ARG A 125 2.52 -18.01 -3.53
CA ARG A 125 1.41 -17.71 -2.61
C ARG A 125 1.87 -16.98 -1.35
N SER A 126 3.01 -17.36 -0.76
CA SER A 126 3.53 -16.66 0.42
C SER A 126 3.92 -15.22 0.07
N GLY A 127 4.65 -15.01 -1.04
CA GLY A 127 4.99 -13.66 -1.51
C GLY A 127 3.74 -12.83 -1.84
N LEU A 128 2.71 -13.46 -2.39
CA LEU A 128 1.42 -12.82 -2.67
C LEU A 128 0.68 -12.46 -1.36
N SER A 129 0.57 -13.35 -0.38
CA SER A 129 -0.10 -13.00 0.89
C SER A 129 0.63 -11.87 1.62
N ASP A 130 1.95 -11.96 1.67
CA ASP A 130 2.82 -11.01 2.35
C ASP A 130 2.75 -9.62 1.69
N SER A 131 2.81 -9.56 0.36
CA SER A 131 2.66 -8.33 -0.42
C SER A 131 1.31 -7.63 -0.21
N TYR A 132 0.24 -8.38 0.06
CA TYR A 132 -1.07 -7.82 0.32
C TYR A 132 -1.22 -7.33 1.76
N ASP A 133 -0.80 -8.15 2.72
CA ASP A 133 -1.00 -7.88 4.14
C ASP A 133 -0.08 -6.75 4.65
N HIS A 134 1.17 -6.69 4.17
CA HIS A 134 2.13 -5.67 4.57
C HIS A 134 2.13 -4.51 3.56
N GLY A 135 2.37 -4.77 2.26
CA GLY A 135 2.49 -3.69 1.27
C GLY A 135 1.19 -2.89 1.05
N VAL A 136 0.14 -3.54 0.55
CA VAL A 136 -1.10 -2.84 0.14
C VAL A 136 -1.79 -2.16 1.34
N LYS A 137 -1.95 -2.87 2.46
CA LYS A 137 -2.60 -2.30 3.64
C LYS A 137 -1.78 -1.17 4.25
N SER A 138 -0.45 -1.29 4.33
CA SER A 138 0.41 -0.23 4.85
C SER A 138 0.30 1.02 3.96
N LEU A 139 0.40 0.86 2.64
CA LEU A 139 0.26 1.95 1.68
C LEU A 139 -1.10 2.67 1.80
N ASN A 140 -2.20 1.94 2.03
CA ASN A 140 -3.51 2.56 2.23
C ASN A 140 -3.50 3.49 3.45
N VAL A 141 -3.06 2.95 4.59
CA VAL A 141 -3.08 3.69 5.86
C VAL A 141 -2.12 4.88 5.84
N LEU A 142 -0.95 4.74 5.22
CA LEU A 142 0.02 5.82 5.06
C LEU A 142 -0.49 6.94 4.13
N ASN A 143 -1.17 6.58 3.03
CA ASN A 143 -1.81 7.57 2.17
C ASN A 143 -2.94 8.32 2.90
N ASP A 144 -3.78 7.61 3.66
CA ASP A 144 -4.81 8.24 4.49
C ASP A 144 -4.18 9.20 5.51
N ALA A 145 -3.08 8.80 6.16
CA ALA A 145 -2.35 9.65 7.09
C ALA A 145 -1.80 10.92 6.41
N ARG A 146 -1.24 10.80 5.20
CA ARG A 146 -0.76 11.94 4.42
C ARG A 146 -1.89 12.86 4.02
N ILE A 147 -3.03 12.31 3.60
CA ILE A 147 -4.25 13.07 3.26
C ILE A 147 -4.75 13.86 4.47
N ASP A 148 -4.83 13.23 5.64
CA ASP A 148 -5.27 13.93 6.86
C ASP A 148 -4.25 14.96 7.35
N SER A 149 -2.95 14.76 7.12
CA SER A 149 -1.90 15.76 7.37
C SER A 149 -2.08 16.99 6.48
N LEU A 150 -2.33 16.79 5.18
CA LEU A 150 -2.62 17.86 4.24
C LEU A 150 -3.90 18.61 4.59
N LYS A 151 -4.96 17.92 5.02
CA LYS A 151 -6.20 18.54 5.51
C LYS A 151 -5.94 19.37 6.76
N ALA A 152 -5.19 18.84 7.73
CA ALA A 152 -4.80 19.56 8.93
C ALA A 152 -4.04 20.84 8.57
N ARG A 153 -3.02 20.76 7.70
CA ARG A 153 -2.26 21.94 7.27
C ARG A 153 -3.12 22.98 6.55
N GLY A 154 -4.02 22.54 5.68
CA GLY A 154 -4.95 23.43 4.99
C GLY A 154 -5.86 24.17 5.97
N ASN A 155 -6.47 23.44 6.90
CA ASN A 155 -7.38 24.00 7.90
C ASN A 155 -6.67 24.94 8.88
N GLU A 156 -5.47 24.58 9.35
CA GLU A 156 -4.66 25.44 10.21
C GLU A 156 -4.40 26.80 9.56
N ASN A 157 -3.96 26.82 8.30
CA ASN A 157 -3.76 28.07 7.57
C ASN A 157 -5.07 28.86 7.41
N LEU A 158 -6.20 28.17 7.21
CA LEU A 158 -7.50 28.81 7.08
C LEU A 158 -8.03 29.44 8.38
N THR A 159 -7.58 29.00 9.56
CA THR A 159 -7.88 29.71 10.81
C THR A 159 -7.40 31.17 10.74
N LEU A 160 -6.18 31.40 10.24
CA LEU A 160 -5.61 32.74 10.09
C LEU A 160 -6.15 33.52 8.89
N VAL A 161 -6.62 32.84 7.84
CA VAL A 161 -7.21 33.50 6.66
C VAL A 161 -8.66 33.92 6.95
N SER A 162 -9.43 33.05 7.59
CA SER A 162 -10.82 33.29 7.95
C SER A 162 -10.96 34.21 9.15
N ARG A 163 -10.00 34.16 10.09
CA ARG A 163 -9.95 34.98 11.31
C ARG A 163 -11.25 34.88 12.11
N GLY A 164 -11.77 33.66 12.28
CA GLY A 164 -13.04 33.42 12.99
C GLY A 164 -14.31 33.79 12.24
N ALA A 165 -14.24 34.18 10.95
CA ALA A 165 -15.43 34.55 10.17
C ALA A 165 -16.35 33.36 9.82
N GLU A 166 -15.82 32.13 9.84
CA GLU A 166 -16.59 30.89 9.67
C GLU A 166 -16.60 30.11 10.97
N THR A 167 -17.78 29.96 11.56
CA THR A 167 -17.95 29.25 12.82
C THR A 167 -18.91 28.08 12.69
N VAL A 168 -18.82 27.15 13.65
CA VAL A 168 -19.69 25.98 13.75
C VAL A 168 -20.08 25.78 15.21
N GLU A 169 -21.32 25.33 15.45
CA GLU A 169 -21.76 24.91 16.77
C GLU A 169 -21.22 23.50 17.07
N VAL A 170 -20.50 23.36 18.18
CA VAL A 170 -19.96 22.10 18.67
C VAL A 170 -20.57 21.78 20.03
N GLY A 171 -20.98 20.54 20.24
CA GLY A 171 -21.64 20.10 21.48
C GLY A 171 -23.10 19.70 21.28
N ALA A 172 -23.78 19.35 22.37
CA ALA A 172 -25.18 18.91 22.36
C ALA A 172 -25.95 19.54 23.52
N GLY A 173 -27.25 19.80 23.31
CA GLY A 173 -28.12 20.43 24.31
C GLY A 173 -27.67 21.84 24.68
N ASP A 174 -27.69 22.14 25.98
CA ASP A 174 -27.33 23.45 26.53
C ASP A 174 -25.81 23.72 26.55
N ALA A 175 -24.98 22.74 26.22
CA ALA A 175 -23.50 22.84 26.19
C ALA A 175 -22.95 23.14 24.78
N LYS A 176 -23.71 23.85 23.95
CA LYS A 176 -23.27 24.24 22.61
C LYS A 176 -22.29 25.41 22.69
N GLU A 177 -21.13 25.23 22.06
CA GLU A 177 -20.10 26.25 21.92
C GLU A 177 -19.94 26.62 20.44
N ILE A 178 -19.86 27.91 20.15
CA ILE A 178 -19.49 28.39 18.81
C ILE A 178 -17.97 28.36 18.71
N LYS A 179 -17.44 27.61 17.75
CA LYS A 179 -15.99 27.48 17.50
C LYS A 179 -15.64 27.87 16.08
N ASP A 180 -14.38 28.26 15.86
CA ASP A 180 -13.85 28.43 14.51
C ASP A 180 -13.94 27.08 13.77
N LYS A 181 -14.59 27.09 12.61
CA LYS A 181 -14.85 25.88 11.83
C LYS A 181 -13.56 25.20 11.39
N PHE A 182 -12.55 25.96 10.99
CA PHE A 182 -11.30 25.41 10.50
C PHE A 182 -10.46 24.84 11.64
N ASP A 183 -10.51 25.44 12.84
CA ASP A 183 -9.89 24.84 14.02
C ASP A 183 -10.53 23.49 14.37
N VAL A 184 -11.86 23.40 14.33
CA VAL A 184 -12.59 22.13 14.54
C VAL A 184 -12.18 21.07 13.52
N ASP A 185 -12.10 21.43 12.23
CA ASP A 185 -11.71 20.50 11.17
C ASP A 185 -10.21 20.12 11.24
N TYR A 186 -9.35 21.00 11.74
CA TYR A 186 -7.94 20.71 12.06
C TYR A 186 -7.85 19.67 13.18
N GLN A 187 -8.53 19.91 14.30
CA GLN A 187 -8.59 18.99 15.45
C GLN A 187 -9.10 17.60 15.04
N ALA A 188 -10.14 17.56 14.19
CA ALA A 188 -10.68 16.32 13.67
C ALA A 188 -9.65 15.53 12.83
N SER A 189 -8.91 16.22 11.96
CA SER A 189 -7.86 15.61 11.14
C SER A 189 -6.68 15.12 12.00
N MET A 190 -6.24 15.93 12.97
CA MET A 190 -5.20 15.54 13.93
C MET A 190 -5.58 14.34 14.80
N LYS A 191 -6.86 14.24 15.19
CA LYS A 191 -7.39 13.08 15.92
C LYS A 191 -7.38 11.81 15.08
N ARG A 192 -7.69 11.90 13.78
CA ARG A 192 -7.62 10.75 12.86
C ARG A 192 -6.19 10.30 12.61
N LEU A 193 -5.26 11.24 12.41
CA LEU A 193 -3.81 10.99 12.34
C LEU A 193 -3.32 10.23 13.59
N GLY A 194 -3.67 10.72 14.77
CA GLY A 194 -3.42 10.04 16.04
C GLY A 194 -1.97 10.14 16.53
N SER A 195 -1.42 9.03 16.98
CA SER A 195 -0.07 8.89 17.56
C SER A 195 0.54 7.55 17.13
N ALA A 196 1.74 7.22 17.62
CA ALA A 196 2.35 5.92 17.34
C ALA A 196 1.52 4.72 17.86
N ASP A 197 0.56 4.96 18.76
CA ASP A 197 -0.28 3.94 19.40
C ASP A 197 -1.77 4.10 19.07
N SER A 198 -2.15 5.09 18.25
CA SER A 198 -3.55 5.37 17.96
C SER A 198 -3.77 6.01 16.59
N GLY A 199 -5.01 5.99 16.09
CA GLY A 199 -5.34 6.60 14.80
C GLY A 199 -4.68 5.90 13.62
N LEU A 200 -4.44 6.63 12.54
CA LEU A 200 -3.83 6.14 11.32
C LEU A 200 -2.35 5.81 11.52
N LEU A 201 -1.60 6.64 12.25
CA LEU A 201 -0.18 6.40 12.48
C LEU A 201 0.04 5.14 13.34
N GLY A 202 -0.78 4.90 14.36
CA GLY A 202 -0.69 3.67 15.15
C GLY A 202 -1.04 2.41 14.36
N LYS A 203 -2.02 2.51 13.45
CA LYS A 203 -2.31 1.42 12.51
C LYS A 203 -1.14 1.15 11.57
N ALA A 204 -0.51 2.19 11.04
CA ALA A 204 0.66 2.04 10.17
C ALA A 204 1.84 1.40 10.92
N VAL A 205 2.13 1.80 12.16
CA VAL A 205 3.16 1.14 13.00
C VAL A 205 2.85 -0.33 13.25
N ALA A 206 1.58 -0.68 13.44
CA ALA A 206 1.16 -2.06 13.69
C ALA A 206 1.19 -2.95 12.43
N ILE A 207 1.05 -2.36 11.24
CA ILE A 207 1.09 -3.08 9.95
C ILE A 207 2.53 -3.24 9.47
N ALA A 208 3.39 -2.24 9.66
CA ALA A 208 4.78 -2.31 9.23
C ALA A 208 5.46 -3.56 9.83
N ASP A 209 6.25 -4.26 9.02
CA ASP A 209 6.89 -5.52 9.37
C ASP A 209 8.28 -5.29 9.99
N ASP A 210 9.04 -4.35 9.44
CA ASP A 210 10.42 -4.04 9.85
C ASP A 210 10.60 -2.64 10.48
N ASP A 211 11.82 -2.38 10.97
CA ASP A 211 12.16 -1.09 11.56
C ASP A 211 12.31 0.03 10.52
N ALA A 212 12.57 -0.30 9.25
CA ALA A 212 12.70 0.67 8.17
C ALA A 212 11.35 1.29 7.78
N GLY A 213 10.25 0.54 7.92
CA GLY A 213 8.88 1.04 7.83
C GLY A 213 8.38 1.66 9.14
N LYS A 214 8.67 1.04 10.31
CA LYS A 214 8.18 1.53 11.61
C LYS A 214 8.76 2.87 12.04
N ASN A 215 10.07 3.06 11.88
CA ASN A 215 10.76 4.22 12.43
C ASN A 215 10.29 5.55 11.81
N PRO A 216 10.16 5.68 10.47
CA PRO A 216 9.62 6.90 9.87
C PRO A 216 8.18 7.20 10.32
N VAL A 217 7.34 6.18 10.51
CA VAL A 217 5.96 6.41 11.03
C VAL A 217 5.98 6.90 12.48
N LYS A 218 6.87 6.37 13.32
CA LYS A 218 7.07 6.85 14.70
C LYS A 218 7.60 8.29 14.72
N ASP A 219 8.50 8.64 13.80
CA ASP A 219 9.01 10.00 13.64
C ASP A 219 7.90 10.96 13.19
N ALA A 220 7.05 10.55 12.24
CA ALA A 220 5.85 11.29 11.87
C ALA A 220 4.93 11.51 13.09
N ALA A 221 4.68 10.46 13.88
CA ALA A 221 3.84 10.56 15.08
C ALA A 221 4.42 11.51 16.14
N LYS A 222 5.73 11.52 16.32
CA LYS A 222 6.41 12.48 17.20
C LYS A 222 6.21 13.91 16.71
N ASN A 223 6.41 14.17 15.42
CA ASN A 223 6.21 15.50 14.82
C ASN A 223 4.74 15.95 14.85
N VAL A 224 3.77 15.04 14.70
CA VAL A 224 2.34 15.33 14.94
C VAL A 224 2.10 15.77 16.38
N GLY A 225 2.76 15.14 17.35
CA GLY A 225 2.74 15.56 18.76
C GLY A 225 3.18 17.02 18.92
N VAL A 226 4.37 17.34 18.42
CA VAL A 226 4.93 18.70 18.47
C VAL A 226 4.07 19.70 17.70
N TRP A 227 3.50 19.30 16.56
CA TRP A 227 2.60 20.15 15.78
C TRP A 227 1.35 20.53 16.60
N LYS A 228 0.71 19.58 17.29
CA LYS A 228 -0.44 19.88 18.15
C LYS A 228 -0.10 20.90 19.25
N ASP A 229 1.07 20.76 19.87
CA ASP A 229 1.51 21.66 20.93
C ASP A 229 1.81 23.08 20.41
N ARG A 230 2.53 23.19 19.28
CA ARG A 230 2.80 24.47 18.61
C ARG A 230 1.53 25.13 18.09
N HIS A 231 0.60 24.35 17.53
CA HIS A 231 -0.69 24.84 17.08
C HIS A 231 -1.51 25.41 18.23
N LYS A 232 -1.58 24.69 19.36
CA LYS A 232 -2.25 25.20 20.56
C LYS A 232 -1.67 26.54 21.00
N THR A 233 -0.34 26.66 21.01
CA THR A 233 0.34 27.92 21.33
C THR A 233 -0.05 29.04 20.34
N ALA A 234 -0.12 28.73 19.05
CA ALA A 234 -0.56 29.69 18.03
C ALA A 234 -2.02 30.14 18.25
N ARG A 235 -2.92 29.21 18.61
CA ARG A 235 -4.32 29.50 18.95
C ARG A 235 -4.44 30.38 20.19
N ASP A 236 -3.72 30.06 21.27
CA ASP A 236 -3.73 30.85 22.50
C ASP A 236 -3.28 32.31 22.23
N ILE A 237 -2.32 32.50 21.33
CA ILE A 237 -1.84 33.83 20.89
C ILE A 237 -2.89 34.55 20.02
N ASP A 238 -3.54 33.84 19.09
CA ASP A 238 -4.59 34.39 18.22
C ASP A 238 -5.84 34.80 19.02
N ASP A 239 -6.26 33.95 19.97
CA ASP A 239 -7.41 34.18 20.86
C ASP A 239 -7.17 35.34 21.83
N ALA A 240 -5.90 35.62 22.17
CA ALA A 240 -5.49 36.82 22.90
C ALA A 240 -5.48 38.10 22.03
N GLY A 241 -5.81 38.00 20.74
CA GLY A 241 -5.87 39.10 19.78
C GLY A 241 -4.54 39.43 19.09
N ASN A 242 -3.47 38.65 19.34
CA ASN A 242 -2.17 38.88 18.73
C ASN A 242 -2.04 38.11 17.40
N TYR A 243 -2.74 38.59 16.37
CA TYR A 243 -2.71 37.99 15.04
C TYR A 243 -1.30 37.84 14.46
N LYS A 244 -0.43 38.84 14.65
CA LYS A 244 0.94 38.81 14.10
C LYS A 244 1.76 37.69 14.76
N GLY A 245 1.67 37.54 16.08
CA GLY A 245 2.35 36.45 16.79
C GLY A 245 1.81 35.07 16.38
N ALA A 246 0.50 34.94 16.16
CA ALA A 246 -0.09 33.70 15.66
C ALA A 246 0.38 33.36 14.24
N LEU A 247 0.49 34.39 13.37
CA LEU A 247 1.06 34.24 12.03
C LEU A 247 2.51 33.76 12.07
N ASP A 248 3.34 34.37 12.92
CA ASP A 248 4.75 33.98 13.09
C ASP A 248 4.84 32.51 13.56
N LYS A 249 3.92 32.04 14.42
CA LYS A 249 3.86 30.65 14.89
C LYS A 249 3.32 29.64 13.87
N ILE A 250 2.67 30.06 12.79
CA ILE A 250 2.10 29.12 11.78
C ILE A 250 2.89 29.12 10.46
N VAL A 251 3.36 30.29 10.02
CA VAL A 251 4.07 30.48 8.74
C VAL A 251 5.35 31.33 8.84
N GLY A 252 5.83 31.64 10.05
CA GLY A 252 7.02 32.46 10.28
C GLY A 252 8.35 31.76 9.96
N ASP A 253 9.45 32.38 10.39
CA ASP A 253 10.80 31.85 10.19
C ASP A 253 11.11 30.71 11.17
N LYS A 254 12.14 29.90 10.90
CA LYS A 254 12.56 28.80 11.81
C LYS A 254 12.76 29.22 13.26
N LYS A 255 13.26 30.43 13.51
CA LYS A 255 13.46 30.98 14.87
C LYS A 255 12.15 31.14 15.65
N ASP A 256 11.03 31.26 14.93
CA ASP A 256 9.70 31.44 15.49
C ASP A 256 9.05 30.08 15.81
N GLU A 257 9.72 28.98 15.48
CA GLU A 257 9.25 27.59 15.67
C GLU A 257 7.87 27.37 15.04
N PRO A 258 7.73 27.57 13.71
CA PRO A 258 6.43 27.53 13.07
C PRO A 258 5.88 26.11 13.03
N THR A 259 4.56 25.98 13.00
CA THR A 259 3.90 24.68 12.77
C THR A 259 4.19 24.10 11.39
N GLY A 260 4.54 24.96 10.41
CA GLY A 260 4.96 24.53 9.07
C GLY A 260 6.15 23.57 9.08
N GLU A 261 7.12 23.80 9.96
CA GLU A 261 8.26 22.88 10.12
C GLU A 261 7.81 21.50 10.59
N CYS A 262 6.84 21.42 11.50
CA CYS A 262 6.31 20.14 11.95
C CYS A 262 5.56 19.42 10.84
N PHE A 263 4.78 20.14 10.03
CA PHE A 263 4.10 19.58 8.87
C PHE A 263 5.11 19.01 7.87
N ASP A 264 6.16 19.76 7.52
CA ASP A 264 7.19 19.32 6.59
C ASP A 264 7.87 18.03 7.11
N ASN A 265 8.22 17.98 8.40
CA ASN A 265 8.79 16.79 9.02
C ASN A 265 7.83 15.58 9.01
N VAL A 266 6.50 15.80 9.14
CA VAL A 266 5.50 14.74 9.02
C VAL A 266 5.42 14.24 7.58
N ASP A 267 5.37 15.14 6.59
CA ASP A 267 5.29 14.75 5.17
C ASP A 267 6.55 13.99 4.73
N ASP A 268 7.74 14.47 5.11
CA ASP A 268 9.02 13.82 4.81
C ASP A 268 9.07 12.40 5.41
N ALA A 269 8.68 12.25 6.68
CA ALA A 269 8.70 10.96 7.36
C ALA A 269 7.67 9.97 6.76
N LEU A 270 6.48 10.46 6.39
CA LEU A 270 5.48 9.65 5.68
C LEU A 270 5.94 9.29 4.26
N GLU A 271 6.66 10.17 3.56
CA GLU A 271 7.23 9.88 2.26
C GLU A 271 8.29 8.79 2.33
N VAL A 272 9.16 8.82 3.35
CA VAL A 272 10.14 7.75 3.58
C VAL A 272 9.44 6.40 3.84
N ALA A 273 8.40 6.38 4.68
CA ALA A 273 7.61 5.17 4.93
C ALA A 273 6.94 4.65 3.65
N LEU A 274 6.27 5.53 2.90
CA LEU A 274 5.61 5.18 1.63
C LEU A 274 6.61 4.62 0.61
N ALA A 275 7.79 5.24 0.50
CA ALA A 275 8.83 4.77 -0.42
C ALA A 275 9.36 3.39 -0.05
N HIS A 276 9.46 3.08 1.25
CA HIS A 276 9.84 1.76 1.74
C HIS A 276 8.82 0.69 1.38
N GLU A 277 7.57 0.90 1.77
CA GLU A 277 6.47 -0.03 1.53
C GLU A 277 6.22 -0.27 0.03
N GLN A 278 6.43 0.75 -0.81
CA GLN A 278 6.37 0.60 -2.27
C GLN A 278 7.51 -0.27 -2.83
N ARG A 279 8.70 -0.25 -2.22
CA ARG A 279 9.81 -1.12 -2.64
C ARG A 279 9.56 -2.56 -2.23
N GLU A 280 9.14 -2.79 -1.00
CA GLU A 280 8.77 -4.12 -0.49
C GLU A 280 7.66 -4.75 -1.35
N PHE A 281 6.60 -3.98 -1.64
CA PHE A 281 5.53 -4.43 -2.54
C PHE A 281 6.07 -4.85 -3.93
N LYS A 282 6.94 -4.02 -4.53
CA LYS A 282 7.51 -4.33 -5.87
C LYS A 282 8.42 -5.55 -5.83
N GLN A 283 9.19 -5.71 -4.77
CA GLN A 283 10.09 -6.84 -4.59
C GLN A 283 9.31 -8.14 -4.38
N ALA A 284 8.33 -8.15 -3.47
CA ALA A 284 7.47 -9.31 -3.23
C ALA A 284 6.70 -9.74 -4.49
N ALA A 285 6.17 -8.77 -5.26
CA ALA A 285 5.54 -9.04 -6.55
C ALA A 285 6.53 -9.60 -7.59
N GLY A 286 7.76 -9.06 -7.64
CA GLY A 286 8.83 -9.51 -8.53
C GLY A 286 9.33 -10.92 -8.21
N ASP A 287 9.51 -11.24 -6.94
CA ASP A 287 9.95 -12.55 -6.46
C ASP A 287 8.86 -13.61 -6.71
N GLY A 288 7.59 -13.26 -6.47
CA GLY A 288 6.45 -14.12 -6.80
C GLY A 288 6.38 -14.46 -8.29
N LYS A 289 6.65 -13.49 -9.17
CA LYS A 289 6.74 -13.72 -10.62
C LYS A 289 7.96 -14.57 -10.98
N SER A 290 9.13 -14.26 -10.43
CA SER A 290 10.38 -14.96 -10.75
C SER A 290 10.36 -16.43 -10.33
N ALA A 291 9.65 -16.76 -9.25
CA ALA A 291 9.41 -18.14 -8.83
C ALA A 291 8.66 -18.97 -9.89
N MET A 292 7.92 -18.32 -10.81
CA MET A 292 7.12 -18.96 -11.86
C MET A 292 7.80 -18.99 -13.24
N ASP A 293 8.77 -18.11 -13.52
CA ASP A 293 9.31 -17.86 -14.87
C ASP A 293 9.99 -19.10 -15.53
N GLY A 294 10.42 -20.09 -14.75
CA GLY A 294 11.07 -21.32 -15.25
C GLY A 294 10.18 -22.57 -15.28
N LEU A 295 8.97 -22.48 -14.71
CA LEU A 295 8.11 -23.65 -14.48
C LEU A 295 7.56 -24.24 -15.79
N PRO A 296 7.07 -23.46 -16.78
CA PRO A 296 6.56 -24.01 -18.04
C PRO A 296 7.64 -24.72 -18.87
N GLN A 297 8.83 -24.10 -18.99
CA GLN A 297 9.94 -24.63 -19.78
C GLN A 297 10.56 -25.84 -19.10
N GLY A 298 10.77 -25.78 -17.78
CA GLY A 298 11.28 -26.90 -17.00
C GLY A 298 10.33 -28.09 -17.02
N ALA A 299 9.02 -27.85 -16.85
CA ALA A 299 8.00 -28.90 -16.93
C ALA A 299 7.93 -29.52 -18.33
N ALA A 300 8.02 -28.71 -19.40
CA ALA A 300 8.02 -29.22 -20.77
C ALA A 300 9.23 -30.13 -21.05
N VAL A 301 10.44 -29.70 -20.67
CA VAL A 301 11.66 -30.50 -20.84
C VAL A 301 11.58 -31.81 -20.06
N LEU A 302 11.15 -31.75 -18.81
CA LEU A 302 11.04 -32.94 -17.95
C LEU A 302 9.92 -33.88 -18.41
N ALA A 303 8.81 -33.36 -18.95
CA ALA A 303 7.75 -34.16 -19.56
C ALA A 303 8.25 -34.93 -20.79
N VAL A 304 9.03 -34.26 -21.66
CA VAL A 304 9.66 -34.89 -22.82
C VAL A 304 10.65 -35.98 -22.40
N LEU A 305 11.50 -35.71 -21.39
CA LEU A 305 12.44 -36.69 -20.85
C LEU A 305 11.74 -37.89 -20.21
N ALA A 306 10.65 -37.67 -19.47
CA ALA A 306 9.85 -38.73 -18.88
C ALA A 306 9.17 -39.59 -19.95
N ALA A 307 8.63 -38.98 -21.00
CA ALA A 307 8.03 -39.69 -22.13
C ALA A 307 9.09 -40.52 -22.89
N ALA A 308 10.25 -39.95 -23.20
CA ALA A 308 11.35 -40.64 -23.86
C ALA A 308 11.87 -41.82 -23.01
N GLY A 309 12.06 -41.62 -21.71
CA GLY A 309 12.49 -42.67 -20.77
C GLY A 309 11.49 -43.83 -20.67
N ALA A 310 10.19 -43.52 -20.67
CA ALA A 310 9.14 -44.53 -20.69
C ALA A 310 9.14 -45.33 -22.01
N VAL A 311 9.22 -44.64 -23.16
CA VAL A 311 9.23 -45.29 -24.49
C VAL A 311 10.47 -46.14 -24.68
N LEU A 312 11.67 -45.65 -24.35
CA LEU A 312 12.92 -46.43 -24.46
C LEU A 312 12.93 -47.62 -23.50
N GLY A 313 12.40 -47.45 -22.28
CA GLY A 313 12.27 -48.52 -21.30
C GLY A 313 11.34 -49.65 -21.74
N ILE A 314 10.29 -49.33 -22.52
CA ILE A 314 9.36 -50.31 -23.10
C ILE A 314 9.93 -50.90 -24.40
N GLY A 315 10.48 -50.06 -25.29
CA GLY A 315 10.95 -50.44 -26.63
C GLY A 315 12.17 -51.35 -26.62
N ARG A 316 13.12 -51.13 -25.71
CA ARG A 316 14.31 -51.99 -25.56
C ARG A 316 13.96 -53.43 -25.13
N ARG A 317 12.75 -53.65 -24.59
CA ARG A 317 12.22 -54.99 -24.30
C ARG A 317 11.55 -55.65 -25.49
N LEU A 318 10.91 -54.89 -26.39
CA LEU A 318 10.31 -55.46 -27.60
C LEU A 318 11.38 -55.96 -28.59
N SER A 319 12.59 -55.41 -28.55
CA SER A 319 13.72 -55.89 -29.36
C SER A 319 14.39 -57.15 -28.84
N GLU A 320 14.20 -57.52 -27.56
CA GLU A 320 14.78 -58.76 -26.98
C GLU A 320 13.93 -60.01 -27.27
N TYR A 321 12.70 -59.85 -27.79
CA TYR A 321 11.78 -60.95 -28.14
C TYR A 321 11.63 -61.18 -29.66
N ARG A 322 12.54 -60.62 -30.47
CA ARG A 322 12.73 -60.97 -31.88
C ARG A 322 14.03 -61.73 -32.03
#